data_AF-A0A2E6BDE9-F1
#
_entry.id   AF-A0A2E6BDE9-F1
#
_cell.length_a   1.000
_cell.length_b   1.000
_cell.length_c   1.000
_cell.angle_alpha   90.00
_cell.angle_beta   90.00
_cell.angle_gamma   90.00
#
_symmetry.space_group_name_H-M   'P 1'
#
loop_
_entity.id
_entity.type
_entity.pdbx_description
1 polymer ?
#
loop_
_entity_poly.entity_id
_entity_poly.type
_entity_poly.pdbx_seq_one_letter_code
_entity_poly.pdbx_strand_id
1 'polypeptide(L)'
;MFRKLKIVVSVVCCALAPICWAQEPTKQVENEFFLFYVPSDMQQLEGHGIDSFVQRFESENIKLSFDYGRYSNNFNGWPEDTRYREVVISGKPARIGTVRFEFREGFPFSTKVYFPLDGQVALSMLVAYKSEGDIEIAHAIFDSIVFKPQPDNQ
;
A
#
# COMPACT_ATOMS: atom_id res chain seq x y z
N MET A 1 -32.28 -24.42 -61.17
CA MET A 1 -33.04 -24.37 -59.90
C MET A 1 -32.04 -24.60 -58.76
N PHE A 2 -31.33 -23.56 -58.32
CA PHE A 2 -30.22 -23.68 -57.37
C PHE A 2 -30.67 -23.30 -55.95
N ARG A 3 -30.57 -24.25 -55.01
CA ARG A 3 -30.93 -24.11 -53.60
C ARG A 3 -29.86 -23.29 -52.87
N LYS A 4 -30.26 -22.21 -52.18
CA LYS A 4 -29.39 -21.38 -51.33
C LYS A 4 -29.14 -22.10 -49.99
N LEU A 5 -27.89 -22.40 -49.70
CA LEU A 5 -27.42 -22.87 -48.39
C LEU A 5 -27.26 -21.66 -47.46
N LYS A 6 -28.02 -21.60 -46.36
CA LYS A 6 -27.85 -20.60 -45.31
C LYS A 6 -26.91 -21.16 -44.25
N ILE A 7 -25.68 -20.65 -44.19
CA ILE A 7 -24.75 -20.91 -43.10
C ILE A 7 -25.10 -19.94 -41.96
N VAL A 8 -25.50 -20.48 -40.82
CA VAL A 8 -25.66 -19.72 -39.57
C VAL A 8 -24.33 -19.80 -38.84
N VAL A 9 -23.56 -18.71 -38.85
CA VAL A 9 -22.37 -18.57 -38.02
C VAL A 9 -22.86 -18.09 -36.64
N SER A 10 -22.84 -19.00 -35.67
CA SER A 10 -23.08 -18.66 -34.28
C SER A 10 -21.81 -18.03 -33.71
N VAL A 11 -21.82 -16.72 -33.48
CA VAL A 11 -20.75 -16.01 -32.79
C VAL A 11 -20.89 -16.33 -31.30
N VAL A 12 -20.01 -17.20 -30.81
CA VAL A 12 -19.85 -17.45 -29.37
C VAL A 12 -19.25 -16.18 -28.76
N CYS A 13 -20.09 -15.42 -28.07
CA CYS A 13 -19.66 -14.30 -27.24
C CYS A 13 -18.92 -14.89 -26.01
N CYS A 14 -17.59 -14.94 -26.06
CA CYS A 14 -16.78 -15.13 -24.87
C CYS A 14 -16.88 -13.86 -24.02
N ALA A 15 -17.88 -13.82 -23.13
CA ALA A 15 -17.91 -12.84 -22.06
C ALA A 15 -16.77 -13.15 -21.08
N LEU A 16 -15.63 -12.48 -21.27
CA LEU A 16 -14.61 -12.36 -20.25
C LEU A 16 -15.23 -11.51 -19.13
N ALA A 17 -15.82 -12.17 -18.13
CA ALA A 17 -16.15 -11.49 -16.89
C ALA A 17 -14.84 -10.94 -16.31
N PRO A 18 -14.72 -9.64 -16.01
CA PRO A 18 -13.60 -9.15 -15.25
C PRO A 18 -13.60 -9.93 -13.94
N ILE A 19 -12.45 -10.53 -13.60
CA ILE A 19 -12.21 -11.06 -12.26
C ILE A 19 -12.30 -9.83 -11.36
N CYS A 20 -13.49 -9.60 -10.80
CA CYS A 20 -13.70 -8.64 -9.74
C CYS A 20 -12.96 -9.24 -8.56
N TRP A 21 -11.71 -8.80 -8.34
CA TRP A 21 -11.03 -9.10 -7.08
C TRP A 21 -11.96 -8.53 -6.02
N ALA A 22 -12.61 -9.42 -5.26
CA ALA A 22 -13.43 -9.01 -4.13
C ALA A 22 -12.52 -8.12 -3.29
N GLN A 23 -12.87 -6.84 -3.14
CA GLN A 23 -12.14 -5.97 -2.25
C GLN A 23 -12.25 -6.61 -0.87
N GLU A 24 -11.13 -7.15 -0.38
CA GLU A 24 -11.02 -7.70 0.96
C GLU A 24 -11.60 -6.65 1.93
N PRO A 25 -12.43 -7.06 2.91
CA PRO A 25 -13.05 -6.11 3.82
C PRO A 25 -11.96 -5.27 4.48
N THR A 26 -12.05 -3.94 4.40
CA THR A 26 -11.07 -3.03 5.01
C THR A 26 -11.62 -2.37 6.26
N LYS A 27 -10.73 -2.01 7.20
CA LYS A 27 -11.04 -1.14 8.34
C LYS A 27 -10.19 0.12 8.33
N GLN A 28 -10.77 1.20 8.85
CA GLN A 28 -10.08 2.48 9.00
C GLN A 28 -9.16 2.45 10.22
N VAL A 29 -7.95 2.98 10.03
CA VAL A 29 -7.00 3.33 11.08
C VAL A 29 -6.81 4.84 11.03
N GLU A 30 -6.88 5.49 12.18
CA GLU A 30 -6.82 6.94 12.27
C GLU A 30 -5.99 7.39 13.48
N ASN A 31 -5.18 8.43 13.27
CA ASN A 31 -4.47 9.16 14.31
C ASN A 31 -4.71 10.66 14.15
N GLU A 32 -4.03 11.51 14.92
CA GLU A 32 -4.22 12.96 14.88
C GLU A 32 -3.75 13.62 13.56
N PHE A 33 -2.86 12.97 12.80
CA PHE A 33 -2.21 13.52 11.60
C PHE A 33 -2.79 13.00 10.28
N PHE A 34 -3.23 11.75 10.23
CA PHE A 34 -3.76 11.12 9.03
C PHE A 34 -4.65 9.92 9.35
N LEU A 35 -5.37 9.45 8.34
CA LEU A 35 -6.08 8.17 8.33
C LEU A 35 -5.65 7.34 7.13
N PHE A 36 -5.89 6.04 7.19
CA PHE A 36 -5.68 5.07 6.12
C PHE A 36 -6.54 3.82 6.35
N TYR A 37 -6.60 2.94 5.37
CA TYR A 37 -7.33 1.67 5.46
C TYR A 37 -6.36 0.49 5.41
N VAL A 38 -6.69 -0.56 6.16
CA VAL A 38 -5.98 -1.84 6.15
C VAL A 38 -6.97 -2.99 6.01
N PRO A 39 -6.55 -4.18 5.54
CA PRO A 39 -7.35 -5.39 5.64
C PRO A 39 -7.90 -5.61 7.06
N SER A 40 -9.16 -6.01 7.16
CA SER A 40 -9.88 -6.06 8.44
C SER A 40 -9.30 -7.07 9.42
N ASP A 41 -8.66 -8.11 8.91
CA ASP A 41 -7.99 -9.17 9.66
C ASP A 41 -6.67 -8.71 10.33
N MET A 42 -6.08 -7.59 9.89
CA MET A 42 -4.84 -7.09 10.47
C MET A 42 -5.01 -6.66 11.93
N GLN A 43 -4.25 -7.22 12.85
CA GLN A 43 -4.27 -6.86 14.26
C GLN A 43 -3.26 -5.76 14.54
N GLN A 44 -3.66 -4.73 15.29
CA GLN A 44 -2.74 -3.71 15.76
C GLN A 44 -1.90 -4.29 16.90
N LEU A 45 -0.58 -4.09 16.84
CA LEU A 45 0.34 -4.44 17.91
C LEU A 45 0.70 -3.19 18.70
N GLU A 46 0.89 -3.35 20.01
CA GLU A 46 1.46 -2.28 20.84
C GLU A 46 2.89 -1.98 20.35
N GLY A 47 3.14 -0.70 20.06
CA GLY A 47 4.43 -0.18 19.65
C GLY A 47 4.73 1.11 20.40
N HIS A 48 5.93 1.20 20.96
CA HIS A 48 6.43 2.43 21.58
C HIS A 48 7.58 2.97 20.74
N GLY A 49 7.38 4.14 20.11
CA GLY A 49 8.45 5.00 19.61
C GLY A 49 8.78 6.05 20.66
N ILE A 50 10.06 6.39 20.86
CA ILE A 50 10.50 7.35 21.89
C ILE A 50 10.25 8.80 21.42
N ASP A 51 10.32 9.05 20.10
CA ASP A 51 10.37 10.37 19.47
C ASP A 51 9.52 10.50 18.19
N SER A 52 8.83 9.42 17.82
CA SER A 52 8.09 9.24 16.58
C SER A 52 6.79 8.49 16.88
N PHE A 53 5.70 8.86 16.19
CA PHE A 53 4.46 8.10 16.29
C PHE A 53 4.61 6.84 15.45
N VAL A 54 4.89 5.73 16.13
CA VAL A 54 5.13 4.42 15.51
C VAL A 54 3.99 3.48 15.84
N GLN A 55 3.40 2.87 14.81
CA GLN A 55 2.44 1.78 14.99
C GLN A 55 2.79 0.60 14.08
N ARG A 56 2.31 -0.59 14.47
CA ARG A 56 2.50 -1.83 13.75
C ARG A 56 1.18 -2.58 13.64
N PHE A 57 0.98 -3.24 12.51
CA PHE A 57 -0.18 -4.08 12.23
C PHE A 57 0.31 -5.38 11.59
N GLU A 58 -0.33 -6.50 11.89
CA GLU A 58 0.01 -7.78 11.27
C GLU A 58 -1.21 -8.63 10.96
N SER A 59 -1.16 -9.35 9.85
CA SER A 59 -1.99 -10.51 9.56
C SER A 59 -1.07 -11.69 9.21
N GLU A 60 -1.65 -12.82 8.83
CA GLU A 60 -0.87 -14.00 8.43
C GLU A 60 0.10 -13.68 7.28
N ASN A 61 -0.29 -12.83 6.33
CA ASN A 61 0.43 -12.61 5.08
C ASN A 61 1.07 -11.22 4.96
N ILE A 62 0.72 -10.29 5.84
CA ILE A 62 1.20 -8.90 5.75
C ILE A 62 1.63 -8.38 7.13
N LYS A 63 2.77 -7.70 7.17
CA LYS A 63 3.22 -6.88 8.30
C LYS A 63 3.36 -5.43 7.85
N LEU A 64 2.63 -4.54 8.50
CA LEU A 64 2.70 -3.10 8.27
C LEU A 64 3.35 -2.42 9.49
N SER A 65 4.19 -1.44 9.22
CA SER A 65 4.66 -0.51 10.24
C SER A 65 4.83 0.86 9.65
N PHE A 66 4.53 1.90 10.42
CA PHE A 66 4.85 3.26 10.01
C PHE A 66 5.55 4.03 11.12
N ASP A 67 6.19 5.11 10.71
CA ASP A 67 6.84 6.11 11.54
C ASP A 67 6.43 7.48 10.97
N TYR A 68 5.82 8.30 11.82
CA TYR A 68 5.51 9.70 11.54
C TYR A 68 6.30 10.60 12.50
N GLY A 69 7.20 11.42 11.96
CA GLY A 69 8.04 12.31 12.76
C GLY A 69 9.24 12.87 12.01
N ARG A 70 10.18 13.47 12.76
CA ARG A 70 11.38 14.12 12.20
C ARG A 70 12.44 13.12 11.70
N TYR A 71 12.42 11.90 12.24
CA TYR A 71 13.44 10.87 11.98
C TYR A 71 12.95 9.76 11.05
N SER A 72 11.79 9.92 10.43
CA SER A 72 11.22 8.88 9.56
C SER A 72 12.17 8.60 8.39
N ASN A 73 12.58 7.34 8.27
CA ASN A 73 13.64 6.90 7.37
C ASN A 73 13.25 7.13 5.88
N ASN A 74 14.12 7.77 5.09
CA ASN A 74 13.93 7.95 3.65
C ASN A 74 14.69 6.89 2.82
N PHE A 75 14.38 5.61 3.05
CA PHE A 75 15.02 4.45 2.41
C PHE A 75 16.53 4.29 2.70
N ASN A 76 17.07 4.94 3.73
CA ASN A 76 18.45 4.68 4.14
C ASN A 76 18.59 3.22 4.62
N GLY A 77 19.60 2.51 4.10
CA GLY A 77 19.82 1.08 4.36
C GLY A 77 18.99 0.13 3.49
N TRP A 78 18.31 0.63 2.45
CA TRP A 78 17.62 -0.23 1.48
C TRP A 78 18.58 -0.83 0.44
N PRO A 79 18.31 -2.04 -0.07
CA PRO A 79 19.14 -2.68 -1.09
C PRO A 79 19.26 -1.87 -2.39
N GLU A 80 20.38 -2.04 -3.10
CA GLU A 80 20.66 -1.34 -4.36
C GLU A 80 19.67 -1.69 -5.49
N ASP A 81 19.10 -2.89 -5.47
CA ASP A 81 18.11 -3.36 -6.46
C ASP A 81 16.67 -2.92 -6.15
N THR A 82 16.48 -2.04 -5.17
CA THR A 82 15.18 -1.45 -4.86
C THR A 82 14.65 -0.68 -6.08
N ARG A 83 13.42 -0.99 -6.48
CA ARG A 83 12.73 -0.30 -7.57
C ARG A 83 11.97 0.90 -7.01
N TYR A 84 12.39 2.10 -7.39
CA TYR A 84 11.76 3.35 -6.94
C TYR A 84 10.81 3.92 -7.99
N ARG A 85 9.75 4.57 -7.51
CA ARG A 85 8.88 5.45 -8.31
C ARG A 85 8.39 6.63 -7.48
N GLU A 86 8.26 7.77 -8.13
CA GLU A 86 7.61 8.96 -7.56
C GLU A 86 6.11 8.92 -7.85
N VAL A 87 5.29 9.30 -6.88
CA VAL A 87 3.82 9.33 -6.96
C VAL A 87 3.27 10.55 -6.25
N VAL A 88 1.98 10.82 -6.44
CA VAL A 88 1.23 11.81 -5.66
C VAL A 88 0.06 11.09 -5.00
N ILE A 89 0.01 11.10 -3.68
CA ILE A 89 -1.05 10.48 -2.87
C ILE A 89 -1.63 11.55 -1.96
N SER A 90 -2.95 11.68 -1.94
CA SER A 90 -3.64 12.72 -1.17
C SER A 90 -3.12 14.15 -1.45
N GLY A 91 -2.77 14.42 -2.71
CA GLY A 91 -2.19 15.70 -3.12
C GLY A 91 -0.77 15.98 -2.62
N LYS A 92 -0.11 15.01 -1.95
CA LYS A 92 1.27 15.13 -1.47
C LYS A 92 2.23 14.29 -2.32
N PRO A 93 3.41 14.82 -2.67
CA PRO A 93 4.44 14.03 -3.34
C PRO A 93 4.94 12.93 -2.40
N ALA A 94 5.18 11.75 -2.96
CA ALA A 94 5.70 10.61 -2.23
C ALA A 94 6.58 9.74 -3.12
N ARG A 95 7.47 8.98 -2.48
CA ARG A 95 8.32 7.99 -3.14
C ARG A 95 7.95 6.60 -2.66
N ILE A 96 7.69 5.69 -3.58
CA ILE A 96 7.49 4.26 -3.31
C ILE A 96 8.74 3.49 -3.72
N GLY A 97 9.20 2.58 -2.86
CA GLY A 97 10.28 1.64 -3.15
C GLY A 97 9.83 0.21 -2.89
N THR A 98 10.06 -0.68 -3.85
CA THR A 98 9.75 -2.12 -3.74
C THR A 98 11.02 -2.94 -3.89
N VAL A 99 11.17 -3.97 -3.05
CA VAL A 99 12.34 -4.85 -3.09
C VAL A 99 11.97 -6.27 -2.66
N ARG A 100 12.72 -7.25 -3.18
CA ARG A 100 12.72 -8.63 -2.68
C ARG A 100 13.79 -8.75 -1.59
N PHE A 101 13.45 -8.26 -0.40
CA PHE A 101 14.33 -8.28 0.76
C PHE A 101 13.52 -8.45 2.04
N GLU A 102 14.05 -9.26 2.94
CA GLU A 102 13.38 -9.65 4.17
C GLU A 102 13.68 -8.65 5.31
N PHE A 103 12.96 -7.53 5.33
CA PHE A 103 13.01 -6.60 6.47
C PHE A 103 12.25 -7.12 7.69
N ARG A 104 11.39 -8.13 7.51
CA ARG A 104 10.60 -8.78 8.56
C ARG A 104 10.72 -10.29 8.38
N GLU A 105 11.11 -10.98 9.44
CA GLU A 105 11.29 -12.44 9.42
C GLU A 105 10.04 -13.14 8.88
N GLY A 106 10.23 -13.95 7.83
CA GLY A 106 9.19 -14.70 7.11
C GLY A 106 8.51 -13.95 5.96
N PHE A 107 8.94 -12.74 5.62
CA PHE A 107 8.31 -11.87 4.61
C PHE A 107 9.35 -11.42 3.56
N PRO A 108 9.55 -12.19 2.48
CA PRO A 108 10.64 -12.00 1.53
C PRO A 108 10.46 -10.79 0.59
N PHE A 109 9.31 -10.12 0.64
CA PHE A 109 9.02 -8.95 -0.17
C PHE A 109 8.65 -7.77 0.72
N SER A 110 9.02 -6.57 0.27
CA SER A 110 8.73 -5.34 0.99
C SER A 110 8.50 -4.18 0.04
N THR A 111 7.48 -3.38 0.35
CA THR A 111 7.22 -2.11 -0.30
C THR A 111 7.08 -1.05 0.78
N LYS A 112 7.70 0.11 0.57
CA LYS A 112 7.59 1.27 1.46
C LYS A 112 7.18 2.50 0.68
N VAL A 113 6.41 3.36 1.31
CA VAL A 113 6.17 4.73 0.87
C VAL A 113 6.83 5.71 1.84
N TYR A 114 7.37 6.79 1.30
CA TYR A 114 7.93 7.91 2.03
C TYR A 114 7.30 9.22 1.54
N PHE A 115 6.79 10.01 2.48
CA PHE A 115 6.29 11.36 2.25
C PHE A 115 7.21 12.36 2.95
N PRO A 116 7.95 13.21 2.21
CA PRO A 116 8.54 14.40 2.80
C PRO A 116 7.43 15.42 3.07
N LEU A 117 7.17 15.72 4.34
CA LEU A 117 6.16 16.71 4.76
C LEU A 117 6.87 18.00 5.24
N ASP A 118 6.06 19.01 5.55
CA ASP A 118 6.57 20.31 5.99
C ASP A 118 7.24 20.24 7.38
N GLY A 119 8.09 21.22 7.69
CA GLY A 119 8.69 21.35 9.02
C GLY A 119 9.68 20.24 9.41
N GLN A 120 10.30 19.57 8.43
CA GLN A 120 11.15 18.39 8.62
C GLN A 120 10.41 17.16 9.13
N VAL A 121 9.08 17.15 9.10
CA VAL A 121 8.27 15.98 9.42
C VAL A 121 8.20 15.09 8.17
N ALA A 122 8.16 13.78 8.35
CA ALA A 122 7.91 12.85 7.27
C ALA A 122 7.03 11.71 7.74
N LEU A 123 6.45 11.00 6.78
CA LEU A 123 5.80 9.70 7.00
C LEU A 123 6.60 8.64 6.25
N SER A 124 7.01 7.59 6.94
CA SER A 124 7.55 6.37 6.34
C SER A 124 6.62 5.21 6.70
N MET A 125 6.02 4.55 5.72
CA MET A 125 5.20 3.36 5.93
C MET A 125 5.76 2.18 5.13
N LEU A 126 6.09 1.09 5.82
CA LEU A 126 6.61 -0.15 5.28
C LEU A 126 5.54 -1.24 5.38
N VAL A 127 5.34 -1.96 4.29
CA VAL A 127 4.53 -3.18 4.19
C VAL A 127 5.44 -4.31 3.73
N ALA A 128 5.62 -5.32 4.57
CA ALA A 128 6.29 -6.57 4.24
C ALA A 128 5.24 -7.65 4.02
N TYR A 129 5.42 -8.49 3.00
CA TYR A 129 4.40 -9.45 2.56
C TYR A 129 5.03 -10.75 2.06
N LYS A 130 4.24 -11.84 2.10
CA LYS A 130 4.72 -13.20 1.80
C LYS A 130 4.76 -13.52 0.32
N SER A 131 3.81 -13.03 -0.47
CA SER A 131 3.69 -13.31 -1.90
C SER A 131 3.87 -12.06 -2.73
N GLU A 132 4.55 -12.13 -3.87
CA GLU A 132 4.70 -10.99 -4.79
C GLU A 132 3.35 -10.39 -5.21
N GLY A 133 2.29 -11.21 -5.26
CA GLY A 133 0.92 -10.76 -5.56
C GLY A 133 0.30 -9.85 -4.49
N ASP A 134 0.82 -9.86 -3.25
CA ASP A 134 0.32 -9.01 -2.15
C ASP A 134 0.79 -7.56 -2.28
N ILE A 135 1.61 -7.24 -3.29
CA ILE A 135 2.05 -5.86 -3.58
C ILE A 135 0.87 -4.91 -3.80
N GLU A 136 -0.23 -5.39 -4.39
CA GLU A 136 -1.42 -4.57 -4.62
C GLU A 136 -2.10 -4.18 -3.30
N ILE A 137 -1.98 -5.00 -2.25
CA ILE A 137 -2.47 -4.64 -0.92
C ILE A 137 -1.62 -3.52 -0.32
N ALA A 138 -0.29 -3.58 -0.50
CA ALA A 138 0.59 -2.49 -0.06
C ALA A 138 0.24 -1.17 -0.76
N HIS A 139 0.02 -1.18 -2.08
CA HIS A 139 -0.40 0.01 -2.82
C HIS A 139 -1.78 0.51 -2.38
N ALA A 140 -2.77 -0.38 -2.23
CA ALA A 140 -4.11 -0.01 -1.77
C ALA A 140 -4.07 0.67 -0.39
N ILE A 141 -3.24 0.18 0.53
CA ILE A 141 -3.02 0.83 1.83
C ILE A 141 -2.45 2.24 1.63
N PHE A 142 -1.42 2.41 0.81
CA PHE A 142 -0.79 3.71 0.59
C PHE A 142 -1.73 4.71 -0.08
N ASP A 143 -2.43 4.30 -1.13
CA ASP A 143 -3.35 5.14 -1.88
C ASP A 143 -4.56 5.60 -1.03
N SER A 144 -4.84 4.86 0.05
CA SER A 144 -5.89 5.19 1.01
C SER A 144 -5.51 6.25 2.05
N ILE A 145 -4.24 6.66 2.10
CA ILE A 145 -3.76 7.65 3.07
C ILE A 145 -4.44 9.00 2.80
N VAL A 146 -5.02 9.58 3.84
CA VAL A 146 -5.55 10.94 3.83
C VAL A 146 -4.95 11.74 4.97
N PHE A 147 -4.19 12.78 4.63
CA PHE A 147 -3.60 13.68 5.63
C PHE A 147 -4.65 14.67 6.14
N LYS A 148 -4.70 14.84 7.45
CA LYS A 148 -5.54 15.85 8.09
C LYS A 148 -4.91 17.24 7.88
N PRO A 149 -5.74 18.29 7.78
CA PRO A 149 -5.23 19.66 7.84
C PRO A 149 -4.46 19.83 9.16
N GLN A 150 -3.20 20.27 9.08
CA GLN A 150 -2.54 20.74 10.28
C GLN A 150 -3.16 22.09 10.65
N PRO A 151 -3.46 22.35 11.94
CA PRO A 151 -3.86 23.68 12.35
C PRO A 151 -2.74 24.65 11.96
N ASP A 152 -3.10 25.76 11.31
CA ASP A 152 -2.15 26.82 10.98
C ASP A 152 -1.45 27.23 12.28
N ASN A 153 -0.14 26.98 12.35
CA ASN A 153 0.70 27.60 13.38
C ASN A 153 0.80 29.09 13.04
N GLN A 154 -0.17 29.88 13.51
CA GLN A 154 -0.07 31.35 13.55
C GLN A 154 1.01 31.80 14.54
#